data_AF-A0A7S0FSQ4-F1
#
_entry.id   AF-A0A7S0FSQ4-F1
#
_cell.length_a   1.000
_cell.length_b   1.000
_cell.length_c   1.000
_cell.angle_alpha   90.00
_cell.angle_beta   90.00
_cell.angle_gamma   90.00
#
_symmetry.space_group_name_H-M   'P 1'
#
loop_
_entity.id
_entity.type
_entity.pdbx_description
1 polymer ?
#
loop_
_entity_poly.entity_id
_entity_poly.type
_entity_poly.pdbx_seq_one_letter_code
_entity_poly.pdbx_strand_id
1 'polypeptide(L)'
;AECLDGYYPTSGGKCAECGGTSWAPVATIVVAALFCVGVLCVFAGSNVAKHSYTRLTVVCTAGQTIIAVQMLASLSQLRFQWMSPLTELFQVCSLLRFNLEVLRLPCVLGNDSAIMKYVVALLVLPGLIIALLVIMLVLKFTKRRDLTKDDVLNSLGLLVTCLYLPMTMLSIASMQCVGNPNGSSALAAMPSVLCGSEDQRIMLAVGLISLLSVSLPVLGGVCL
;
A
#
# COMPACT_ATOMS: atom_id res chain seq x y z
N ALA A 1 -14.81 -10.63 -10.24
CA ALA A 1 -15.50 -10.62 -11.53
C ALA A 1 -14.76 -9.63 -12.40
N GLU A 2 -14.37 -10.02 -13.61
CA GLU A 2 -13.86 -9.08 -14.60
C GLU A 2 -15.06 -8.38 -15.25
N CYS A 3 -15.03 -7.06 -15.26
CA CYS A 3 -16.03 -6.21 -15.90
C CYS A 3 -15.57 -5.85 -17.32
N LEU A 4 -16.54 -5.56 -18.20
CA LEU A 4 -16.28 -5.01 -19.53
C LEU A 4 -15.53 -3.68 -19.44
N ASP A 5 -14.77 -3.35 -20.48
CA ASP A 5 -14.09 -2.06 -20.58
C ASP A 5 -15.08 -0.90 -20.41
N GLY A 6 -14.71 0.08 -19.61
CA GLY A 6 -15.60 1.18 -19.22
C GLY A 6 -16.54 0.86 -18.05
N TYR A 7 -16.36 -0.28 -17.37
CA TYR A 7 -17.06 -0.61 -16.12
C TYR A 7 -16.08 -1.00 -15.00
N TYR A 8 -16.50 -0.83 -13.74
CA TYR A 8 -15.72 -1.24 -12.57
C TYR A 8 -16.56 -2.07 -11.57
N PRO A 9 -15.96 -3.03 -10.85
CA PRO A 9 -16.66 -3.86 -9.88
C PRO A 9 -17.04 -3.06 -8.62
N THR A 10 -18.30 -3.17 -8.20
CA THR A 10 -18.82 -2.62 -6.93
C THR A 10 -18.95 -3.72 -5.88
N SER A 11 -18.97 -3.37 -4.58
CA SER A 11 -18.99 -4.27 -3.41
C SER A 11 -20.08 -5.36 -3.39
N GLY A 12 -21.06 -5.31 -4.30
CA GLY A 12 -22.10 -6.32 -4.50
C GLY A 12 -21.91 -7.22 -5.73
N GLY A 13 -20.72 -7.26 -6.33
CA GLY A 13 -20.44 -8.06 -7.53
C GLY A 13 -21.07 -7.52 -8.82
N LYS A 14 -21.67 -6.32 -8.78
CA LYS A 14 -22.22 -5.61 -9.94
C LYS A 14 -21.15 -4.74 -10.58
N CYS A 15 -21.12 -4.68 -11.90
CA CYS A 15 -20.29 -3.76 -12.67
C CYS A 15 -21.03 -2.43 -12.84
N ALA A 16 -20.40 -1.32 -12.48
CA ALA A 16 -20.94 0.03 -12.64
C ALA A 16 -20.16 0.78 -13.74
N GLU A 17 -20.84 1.65 -14.49
CA GLU A 17 -20.23 2.42 -15.59
C GLU A 17 -19.22 3.46 -15.08
N CYS A 18 -18.11 3.61 -15.81
CA CYS A 18 -17.12 4.64 -15.59
C CYS A 18 -17.65 6.00 -16.05
N GLY A 19 -18.03 6.86 -15.10
CA GLY A 19 -18.44 8.23 -15.40
C GLY A 19 -17.30 9.14 -15.88
N GLY A 20 -17.64 10.31 -16.41
CA GLY A 20 -16.67 11.28 -16.98
C GLY A 20 -15.63 11.85 -16.01
N THR A 21 -15.79 11.67 -14.68
CA THR A 21 -14.86 12.15 -13.64
C THR A 21 -14.12 11.01 -12.94
N SER A 22 -13.83 9.92 -13.65
CA SER A 22 -13.22 8.71 -13.07
C SER A 22 -11.76 8.89 -12.58
N TRP A 23 -11.06 9.94 -13.00
CA TRP A 23 -9.67 10.23 -12.60
C TRP A 23 -9.56 11.01 -11.27
N ALA A 24 -10.63 11.67 -10.82
CA ALA A 24 -10.62 12.51 -9.62
C ALA A 24 -10.15 11.81 -8.34
N PRO A 25 -10.62 10.58 -7.99
CA PRO A 25 -10.12 9.89 -6.80
C PRO A 25 -8.63 9.56 -6.90
N VAL A 26 -8.14 9.19 -8.09
CA VAL A 26 -6.72 8.90 -8.32
C VAL A 26 -5.89 10.17 -8.11
N ALA A 27 -6.26 11.28 -8.74
CA ALA A 27 -5.54 12.54 -8.58
C ALA A 27 -5.54 13.02 -7.12
N THR A 28 -6.67 12.89 -6.42
CA THR A 28 -6.77 13.27 -5.00
C THR A 28 -5.81 12.46 -4.13
N ILE A 29 -5.76 11.13 -4.34
CA ILE A 29 -4.85 10.25 -3.60
C ILE A 29 -3.39 10.53 -3.94
N VAL A 30 -3.07 10.75 -5.22
CA VAL A 30 -1.70 11.09 -5.65
C VAL A 30 -1.24 12.41 -5.02
N VAL A 31 -2.08 13.45 -5.04
CA VAL A 31 -1.77 14.74 -4.40
C VAL A 31 -1.59 14.57 -2.88
N ALA A 32 -2.49 13.83 -2.22
CA ALA A 32 -2.36 13.55 -0.80
C ALA A 32 -1.08 12.76 -0.48
N ALA A 33 -0.72 11.77 -1.30
CA ALA A 33 0.49 10.99 -1.13
C ALA A 33 1.76 11.85 -1.31
N LEU A 34 1.80 12.71 -2.34
CA LEU A 34 2.91 13.64 -2.57
C LEU A 34 3.05 14.65 -1.41
N PHE A 35 1.93 15.15 -0.90
CA PHE A 35 1.92 16.03 0.27
C PHE A 35 2.49 15.30 1.50
N CYS A 36 2.03 14.09 1.79
CA CYS A 36 2.54 13.25 2.88
C CYS A 36 4.04 13.00 2.74
N VAL A 37 4.52 12.65 1.55
CA VAL A 37 5.95 12.46 1.27
C VAL A 37 6.75 13.75 1.52
N GLY A 38 6.22 14.90 1.14
CA GLY A 38 6.82 16.21 1.42
C GLY A 38 6.94 16.48 2.93
N VAL A 39 5.88 16.22 3.70
CA VAL A 39 5.89 16.35 5.16
C VAL A 39 6.90 15.39 5.80
N LEU A 40 6.93 14.14 5.36
CA LEU A 40 7.88 13.13 5.83
C LEU A 40 9.33 13.55 5.56
N CYS A 41 9.63 14.09 4.37
CA CYS A 41 10.95 14.61 4.03
C CYS A 41 11.38 15.78 4.95
N VAL A 42 10.46 16.69 5.28
CA VAL A 42 10.73 17.77 6.22
C VAL A 42 11.03 17.23 7.61
N PHE A 43 10.22 16.28 8.08
CA PHE A 43 10.33 15.68 9.40
C PHE A 43 11.59 14.82 9.55
N ALA A 44 11.87 13.94 8.59
CA ALA A 44 12.99 13.00 8.63
C ALA A 44 14.35 13.70 8.59
N GLY A 45 14.47 14.84 7.91
CA GLY A 45 15.72 15.61 7.95
C GLY A 45 15.85 16.53 9.16
N SER A 46 14.81 16.66 9.98
CA SER A 46 14.88 17.54 11.15
C SER A 46 15.80 16.91 12.20
N ASN A 47 16.77 17.67 12.71
CA ASN A 47 17.72 17.17 13.69
C ASN A 47 16.99 16.69 14.95
N VAL A 48 16.90 15.37 15.13
CA VAL A 48 16.26 14.72 16.27
C VAL A 48 16.81 15.23 17.60
N ALA A 49 18.11 15.50 17.66
CA ALA A 49 18.80 16.05 18.83
C ALA A 49 18.32 17.47 19.24
N LYS A 50 17.65 18.21 18.34
CA LYS A 50 17.09 19.54 18.64
C LYS A 50 15.62 19.49 19.06
N HIS A 51 14.97 18.34 18.97
CA HIS A 51 13.58 18.18 19.37
C HIS A 51 13.47 17.92 20.87
N SER A 52 12.43 18.49 21.49
CA SER A 52 12.08 18.14 22.86
C SER A 52 11.70 16.66 22.91
N TYR A 53 12.16 15.94 23.95
CA TYR A 53 11.80 14.54 24.22
C TYR A 53 10.30 14.31 24.11
N THR A 54 9.47 15.25 24.58
CA THR A 54 8.00 15.18 24.50
C THR A 54 7.49 15.09 23.06
N ARG A 55 8.05 15.87 22.12
CA ARG A 55 7.64 15.83 20.71
C ARG A 55 8.02 14.50 20.06
N LEU A 56 9.20 13.98 20.38
CA LEU A 56 9.65 12.69 19.89
C LEU A 56 8.76 11.56 20.39
N THR A 57 8.46 11.54 21.69
CA THR A 57 7.55 10.54 22.27
C THR A 57 6.17 10.58 21.62
N VAL A 58 5.57 11.76 21.45
CA VAL A 58 4.26 11.89 20.80
C VAL A 58 4.28 11.31 19.38
N VAL A 59 5.30 11.62 18.58
CA VAL A 59 5.42 11.10 17.20
C VAL A 59 5.64 9.59 17.20
N CYS A 60 6.51 9.06 18.06
CA CYS A 60 6.73 7.62 18.17
C CYS A 60 5.46 6.88 18.60
N THR A 61 4.74 7.37 19.61
CA THR A 61 3.49 6.76 20.08
C THR A 61 2.39 6.82 19.02
N ALA A 62 2.27 7.95 18.32
CA ALA A 62 1.34 8.06 17.20
C ALA A 62 1.69 7.08 16.07
N GLY A 63 2.96 6.98 15.70
CA GLY A 63 3.45 6.01 14.72
C GLY A 63 3.18 4.56 15.11
N GLN A 64 3.47 4.19 16.37
CA GLN A 64 3.18 2.86 16.91
C GLN A 64 1.67 2.57 16.92
N THR A 65 0.83 3.57 17.21
CA THR A 65 -0.63 3.43 17.16
C THR A 65 -1.10 3.17 15.74
N ILE A 66 -0.57 3.89 14.75
CA ILE A 66 -0.87 3.65 13.33
C ILE A 66 -0.47 2.22 12.93
N ILE A 67 0.75 1.78 13.32
CA ILE A 67 1.21 0.42 13.03
C ILE A 67 0.30 -0.62 13.69
N ALA A 68 -0.09 -0.42 14.95
CA ALA A 68 -1.00 -1.32 15.65
C ALA A 68 -2.36 -1.41 14.95
N VAL A 69 -2.89 -0.29 14.48
CA VAL A 69 -4.13 -0.25 13.69
C VAL A 69 -3.97 -0.94 12.34
N GLN A 70 -2.84 -0.75 11.65
CA GLN A 70 -2.55 -1.47 10.40
C GLN A 70 -2.42 -2.98 10.61
N MET A 71 -1.83 -3.42 11.73
CA MET A 71 -1.75 -4.84 12.10
C MET A 71 -3.16 -5.41 12.34
N LEU A 72 -3.99 -4.73 13.13
CA LEU A 72 -5.38 -5.11 13.37
C LEU A 72 -6.19 -5.16 12.07
N ALA A 73 -6.05 -4.14 11.21
CA ALA A 73 -6.67 -4.11 9.90
C ALA A 73 -6.22 -5.27 9.01
N SER A 74 -4.98 -5.73 9.15
CA SER A 74 -4.45 -6.87 8.40
C SER A 74 -4.98 -8.21 8.92
N LEU A 75 -5.19 -8.35 10.24
CA LEU A 75 -5.78 -9.57 10.83
C LEU A 75 -7.18 -9.86 10.30
N SER A 76 -7.96 -8.84 9.98
CA SER A 76 -9.29 -9.05 9.38
C SER A 76 -9.28 -9.63 7.95
N GLN A 77 -8.10 -9.77 7.33
CA GLN A 77 -7.96 -10.53 6.08
C GLN A 77 -7.89 -12.05 6.33
N LEU A 78 -7.63 -12.47 7.57
CA LEU A 78 -7.65 -13.87 7.95
C LEU A 78 -9.10 -14.35 8.00
N ARG A 79 -9.34 -15.56 7.50
CA ARG A 79 -10.66 -16.19 7.37
C ARG A 79 -11.20 -16.76 8.69
N PHE A 80 -10.88 -16.12 9.81
CA PHE A 80 -11.46 -16.48 11.09
C PHE A 80 -12.84 -15.84 11.22
N GLN A 81 -13.82 -16.59 11.74
CA GLN A 81 -15.11 -16.03 12.15
C GLN A 81 -14.90 -15.24 13.45
N TRP A 82 -14.61 -13.96 13.31
CA TRP A 82 -14.42 -13.07 14.44
C TRP A 82 -15.76 -12.79 15.13
N MET A 83 -15.79 -12.95 16.46
CA MET A 83 -16.96 -12.60 17.26
C MET A 83 -17.00 -11.09 17.53
N SER A 84 -18.20 -10.51 17.62
CA SER A 84 -18.36 -9.12 18.10
C SER A 84 -17.77 -8.97 19.50
N PRO A 85 -16.99 -7.91 19.81
CA PRO A 85 -16.90 -6.61 19.09
C PRO A 85 -15.75 -6.49 18.08
N LEU A 86 -14.96 -7.55 17.85
CA LEU A 86 -13.77 -7.45 16.98
C LEU A 86 -14.12 -7.11 15.54
N THR A 87 -15.26 -7.61 15.04
CA THR A 87 -15.75 -7.30 13.69
C THR A 87 -16.00 -5.81 13.48
N GLU A 88 -16.53 -5.11 14.49
CA GLU A 88 -16.77 -3.66 14.43
C GLU A 88 -15.44 -2.88 14.46
N LEU A 89 -14.50 -3.30 15.32
CA LEU A 89 -13.16 -2.73 15.36
C LEU A 89 -12.43 -2.88 14.02
N PHE A 90 -12.55 -4.05 13.38
CA PHE A 90 -11.94 -4.28 12.07
C PHE A 90 -12.56 -3.44 10.97
N GLN A 91 -13.86 -3.15 11.01
CA GLN A 91 -14.50 -2.24 10.05
C GLN A 91 -13.89 -0.83 10.15
N VAL A 92 -13.71 -0.30 11.36
CA VAL A 92 -13.07 1.01 11.55
C VAL A 92 -11.61 0.99 11.10
N CYS A 93 -10.85 -0.05 11.48
CA CYS A 93 -9.46 -0.20 11.08
C CYS A 93 -9.29 -0.41 9.56
N SER A 94 -10.29 -0.99 8.89
CA SER A 94 -10.25 -1.22 7.44
C SER A 94 -10.26 0.06 6.61
N LEU A 95 -10.73 1.19 7.17
CA LEU A 95 -10.63 2.51 6.53
C LEU A 95 -9.17 2.96 6.36
N LEU A 96 -8.27 2.47 7.22
CA LEU A 96 -6.83 2.74 7.16
C LEU A 96 -6.07 1.66 6.38
N ARG A 97 -6.78 0.70 5.80
CA ARG A 97 -6.19 -0.27 4.86
C ARG A 97 -6.00 0.42 3.51
N PHE A 98 -4.88 0.12 2.87
CA PHE A 98 -4.66 0.46 1.48
C PHE A 98 -5.65 -0.32 0.59
N ASN A 99 -6.77 0.32 0.21
CA ASN A 99 -7.78 -0.28 -0.66
C ASN A 99 -7.71 0.31 -2.07
N LEU A 100 -7.26 -0.50 -3.02
CA LEU A 100 -7.11 -0.13 -4.43
C LEU A 100 -8.45 -0.04 -5.17
N GLU A 101 -9.53 -0.62 -4.62
CA GLU A 101 -10.88 -0.53 -5.20
C GLU A 101 -11.38 0.92 -5.19
N VAL A 102 -10.94 1.72 -4.22
CA VAL A 102 -11.27 3.16 -4.14
C VAL A 102 -10.75 3.93 -5.35
N LEU A 103 -9.62 3.49 -5.93
CA LEU A 103 -8.98 4.18 -7.05
C LEU A 103 -9.69 3.95 -8.39
N ARG A 104 -10.70 3.06 -8.48
CA ARG A 104 -11.40 2.71 -9.73
C ARG A 104 -10.43 2.52 -10.90
N LEU A 105 -9.32 1.81 -10.63
CA LEU A 105 -8.22 1.59 -11.58
C LEU A 105 -8.66 1.13 -12.98
N PRO A 106 -9.70 0.28 -13.14
CA PRO A 106 -10.19 -0.12 -14.47
C PRO A 106 -10.61 1.08 -15.35
N CYS A 107 -11.20 2.11 -14.73
CA CYS A 107 -11.65 3.30 -15.44
C CYS A 107 -10.51 4.23 -15.90
N VAL A 108 -9.33 4.11 -15.29
CA VAL A 108 -8.16 4.95 -15.61
C VAL A 108 -7.21 4.21 -16.54
N LEU A 109 -7.02 2.92 -16.31
CA LEU A 109 -6.13 2.07 -17.10
C LEU A 109 -6.80 1.56 -18.40
N GLY A 110 -8.13 1.63 -18.49
CA GLY A 110 -8.89 1.17 -19.67
C GLY A 110 -8.84 -0.35 -19.87
N ASN A 111 -8.43 -1.10 -18.85
CA ASN A 111 -8.31 -2.56 -18.87
C ASN A 111 -8.61 -3.10 -17.46
N ASP A 112 -9.44 -4.14 -17.36
CA ASP A 112 -9.86 -4.74 -16.09
C ASP A 112 -8.99 -5.92 -15.61
N SER A 113 -7.85 -6.17 -16.26
CA SER A 113 -6.97 -7.31 -15.92
C SER A 113 -6.50 -7.32 -14.46
N ALA A 114 -6.67 -8.47 -13.79
CA ALA A 114 -6.28 -8.67 -12.39
C ALA A 114 -4.77 -8.49 -12.17
N ILE A 115 -3.95 -8.96 -13.13
CA ILE A 115 -2.48 -8.83 -13.09
C ILE A 115 -2.06 -7.36 -13.08
N MET A 116 -2.63 -6.53 -13.96
CA MET A 116 -2.25 -5.11 -14.02
C MET A 116 -2.59 -4.38 -12.72
N LYS A 117 -3.77 -4.65 -12.13
CA LYS A 117 -4.14 -4.08 -10.82
C LYS A 117 -3.13 -4.48 -9.74
N TYR A 118 -2.72 -5.74 -9.74
CA TYR A 118 -1.73 -6.25 -8.80
C TYR A 118 -0.36 -5.59 -8.98
N VAL A 119 0.14 -5.53 -10.21
CA VAL A 119 1.44 -4.93 -10.53
C VAL A 119 1.45 -3.43 -10.22
N VAL A 120 0.41 -2.69 -10.61
CA VAL A 120 0.28 -1.25 -10.32
C VAL A 120 0.28 -1.01 -8.80
N ALA A 121 -0.39 -1.87 -8.03
CA ALA A 121 -0.38 -1.79 -6.59
C ALA A 121 1.01 -2.00 -5.97
N LEU A 122 1.77 -2.96 -6.50
CA LEU A 122 3.16 -3.20 -6.08
C LEU A 122 4.09 -2.05 -6.49
N LEU A 123 3.78 -1.33 -7.56
CA LEU A 123 4.54 -0.16 -8.02
C LEU A 123 4.31 1.10 -7.19
N VAL A 124 3.37 1.09 -6.23
CA VAL A 124 3.11 2.24 -5.35
C VAL A 124 4.35 2.60 -4.53
N LEU A 125 5.01 1.63 -3.89
CA LEU A 125 6.21 1.88 -3.11
C LEU A 125 7.37 2.44 -3.94
N PRO A 126 7.82 1.81 -5.05
CA PRO A 126 8.89 2.39 -5.86
C PRO A 126 8.49 3.76 -6.45
N GLY A 127 7.23 3.96 -6.80
CA GLY A 127 6.71 5.27 -7.21
C GLY A 127 6.88 6.35 -6.13
N LEU A 128 6.56 6.04 -4.87
CA LEU A 128 6.75 6.95 -3.75
C LEU A 128 8.21 7.18 -3.40
N ILE A 129 9.07 6.17 -3.54
CA ILE A 129 10.53 6.33 -3.40
C ILE A 129 11.07 7.31 -4.45
N ILE A 130 10.68 7.13 -5.72
CA ILE A 130 11.08 8.04 -6.80
C ILE A 130 10.58 9.46 -6.51
N ALA A 131 9.31 9.61 -6.11
CA ALA A 131 8.74 10.91 -5.75
C ALA A 131 9.51 11.57 -4.60
N LEU A 132 9.85 10.83 -3.55
CA LEU A 132 10.65 11.30 -2.43
C LEU A 132 12.03 11.77 -2.90
N LEU A 133 12.73 10.97 -3.70
CA LEU A 133 14.04 11.32 -4.26
C LEU A 133 13.98 12.58 -5.13
N VAL A 134 12.94 12.73 -5.96
CA VAL A 134 12.72 13.92 -6.79
C VAL A 134 12.46 15.15 -5.91
N ILE A 135 11.59 15.05 -4.89
CA ILE A 135 11.33 16.15 -3.96
C ILE A 135 12.62 16.60 -3.27
N MET A 136 13.41 15.65 -2.76
CA MET A 136 14.71 15.93 -2.16
C MET A 136 15.65 16.61 -3.16
N LEU A 137 15.76 16.09 -4.38
CA LEU A 137 16.58 16.68 -5.43
C LEU A 137 16.16 18.13 -5.75
N VAL A 138 14.86 18.41 -5.82
CA VAL A 138 14.32 19.76 -6.02
C VAL A 138 14.67 20.68 -4.85
N LEU A 139 14.56 20.21 -3.61
CA LEU A 139 14.94 20.98 -2.41
C LEU A 139 16.43 21.34 -2.41
N LYS A 140 17.28 20.41 -2.84
CA LYS A 140 18.72 20.62 -3.02
C LYS A 140 19.03 21.63 -4.12
N PHE A 141 18.43 21.49 -5.29
CA PHE A 141 18.65 22.42 -6.41
C PHE A 141 18.11 23.83 -6.14
N THR A 142 17.00 23.94 -5.42
CA THR A 142 16.42 25.23 -5.03
C THR A 142 17.19 25.87 -3.86
N LYS A 143 18.29 25.25 -3.40
CA LYS A 143 19.10 25.68 -2.23
C LYS A 143 18.27 25.94 -0.98
N ARG A 144 17.11 25.29 -0.84
CA ARG A 144 16.25 25.43 0.34
C ARG A 144 16.78 24.58 1.50
N ARG A 145 17.58 23.55 1.20
CA ARG A 145 18.12 22.61 2.18
C ARG A 145 19.37 21.91 1.65
N ASP A 146 20.39 21.82 2.48
CA ASP A 146 21.51 20.89 2.25
C ASP A 146 21.08 19.48 2.68
N LEU A 147 21.16 18.53 1.76
CA LEU A 147 20.81 17.14 2.02
C LEU A 147 22.03 16.35 2.43
N THR A 148 21.97 15.75 3.61
CA THR A 148 22.94 14.76 4.07
C THR A 148 22.51 13.35 3.63
N LYS A 149 23.44 12.39 3.68
CA LYS A 149 23.11 10.97 3.43
C LYS A 149 22.13 10.45 4.47
N ASP A 150 22.26 10.92 5.72
CA ASP A 150 21.41 10.53 6.83
C ASP A 150 19.96 10.99 6.61
N ASP A 151 19.74 12.19 6.08
CA ASP A 151 18.39 12.68 5.75
C ASP A 151 17.70 11.77 4.73
N VAL A 152 18.45 11.30 3.73
CA VAL A 152 17.94 10.41 2.67
C VAL A 152 17.62 9.04 3.25
N LEU A 153 18.53 8.45 4.03
CA LEU A 153 18.33 7.15 4.66
C LEU A 153 17.18 7.16 5.68
N ASN A 154 17.08 8.20 6.50
CA ASN A 154 15.98 8.37 7.46
C ASN A 154 14.63 8.50 6.76
N SER A 155 14.56 9.29 5.68
CA SER A 155 13.32 9.48 4.91
C SER A 155 12.88 8.20 4.22
N LEU A 156 13.83 7.46 3.62
CA LEU A 156 13.57 6.17 2.98
C LEU A 156 13.13 5.11 3.99
N GLY A 157 13.84 5.01 5.13
CA GLY A 157 13.50 4.10 6.20
C GLY A 157 12.09 4.35 6.72
N LEU A 158 11.76 5.62 7.02
CA LEU A 158 10.43 6.01 7.48
C LEU A 158 9.33 5.65 6.46
N LEU A 159 9.56 5.92 5.18
CA LEU A 159 8.61 5.57 4.11
C LEU A 159 8.39 4.06 3.99
N VAL A 160 9.48 3.27 3.99
CA VAL A 160 9.42 1.80 3.91
C VAL A 160 8.72 1.22 5.14
N THR A 161 9.04 1.69 6.35
CA THR A 161 8.37 1.26 7.59
C THR A 161 6.87 1.57 7.56
N CYS A 162 6.46 2.74 7.08
CA CYS A 162 5.04 3.11 6.98
C CYS A 162 4.23 2.21 6.04
N LEU A 163 4.86 1.69 4.97
CA LEU A 163 4.21 0.89 3.94
C LEU A 163 4.50 -0.61 4.07
N TYR A 164 5.30 -1.02 5.05
CA TYR A 164 5.75 -2.40 5.21
C TYR A 164 4.58 -3.40 5.31
N LEU A 165 3.64 -3.18 6.23
CA LEU A 165 2.50 -4.07 6.43
C LEU A 165 1.57 -4.16 5.22
N PRO A 166 1.07 -3.05 4.64
CA PRO A 166 0.18 -3.13 3.48
C PRO A 166 0.86 -3.78 2.27
N MET A 167 2.15 -3.49 2.02
CA MET A 167 2.89 -4.12 0.92
C MET A 167 3.15 -5.60 1.16
N THR A 168 3.40 -6.01 2.40
CA THR A 168 3.56 -7.42 2.79
C THR A 168 2.25 -8.18 2.58
N MET A 169 1.12 -7.64 3.03
CA MET A 169 -0.20 -8.26 2.83
C MET A 169 -0.56 -8.35 1.35
N LEU A 170 -0.28 -7.30 0.57
CA LEU A 170 -0.44 -7.33 -0.89
C LEU A 170 0.44 -8.41 -1.54
N SER A 171 1.68 -8.57 -1.07
CA SER A 171 2.60 -9.60 -1.58
C SER A 171 2.08 -11.02 -1.28
N ILE A 172 1.57 -11.24 -0.06
CA ILE A 172 1.01 -12.54 0.38
C ILE A 172 -0.34 -12.84 -0.30
N ALA A 173 -1.06 -11.84 -0.80
CA ALA A 173 -2.38 -12.03 -1.43
C ALA A 173 -2.34 -13.00 -2.64
N SER A 174 -1.21 -13.09 -3.34
CA SER A 174 -1.02 -14.05 -4.46
C SER A 174 -0.88 -15.51 -4.02
N MET A 175 -0.67 -15.75 -2.71
CA MET A 175 -0.52 -17.08 -2.11
C MET A 175 -1.81 -17.60 -1.48
N GLN A 176 -2.83 -16.76 -1.33
CA GLN A 176 -4.06 -17.10 -0.60
C GLN A 176 -5.10 -17.73 -1.54
N CYS A 177 -5.03 -19.05 -1.69
CA CYS A 177 -5.98 -19.83 -2.47
C CYS A 177 -7.21 -20.25 -1.66
N VAL A 178 -8.36 -20.21 -2.32
CA VAL A 178 -9.67 -20.47 -1.72
C VAL A 178 -10.44 -21.43 -2.60
N GLY A 179 -10.96 -22.51 -2.00
CA GLY A 179 -11.84 -23.44 -2.69
C GLY A 179 -13.18 -22.79 -3.05
N ASN A 180 -13.59 -22.97 -4.30
CA ASN A 180 -14.91 -22.64 -4.80
C ASN A 180 -15.82 -23.88 -4.71
N PRO A 181 -17.15 -23.71 -4.64
CA PRO A 181 -18.10 -24.83 -4.63
C PRO A 181 -18.01 -25.74 -5.87
N ASN A 182 -17.46 -25.23 -6.98
CA ASN A 182 -17.24 -25.99 -8.22
C ASN A 182 -16.00 -26.91 -8.18
N GLY A 183 -15.30 -27.01 -7.04
CA GLY A 183 -14.07 -27.80 -6.89
C GLY A 183 -12.78 -27.12 -7.36
N SER A 184 -12.89 -26.03 -8.15
CA SER A 184 -11.75 -25.15 -8.49
C SER A 184 -11.31 -24.33 -7.28
N SER A 185 -10.05 -23.88 -7.22
CA SER A 185 -9.60 -22.88 -6.25
C SER A 185 -9.22 -21.57 -6.95
N ALA A 186 -9.48 -20.42 -6.33
CA ALA A 186 -9.14 -19.09 -6.85
C ALA A 186 -8.49 -18.22 -5.75
N LEU A 187 -7.83 -17.13 -6.14
CA LEU A 187 -7.24 -16.20 -5.17
C LEU A 187 -8.31 -15.48 -4.35
N ALA A 188 -8.10 -15.38 -3.04
CA ALA A 188 -9.01 -14.73 -2.11
C ALA A 188 -9.25 -13.24 -2.45
N ALA A 189 -8.17 -12.54 -2.79
CA ALA A 189 -8.20 -11.12 -3.14
C ALA A 189 -8.66 -10.86 -4.58
N MET A 190 -8.47 -11.84 -5.47
CA MET A 190 -8.75 -11.69 -6.91
C MET A 190 -9.42 -12.98 -7.44
N PRO A 191 -10.75 -13.14 -7.26
CA PRO A 191 -11.44 -14.38 -7.60
C PRO A 191 -11.44 -14.74 -9.10
N SER A 192 -11.05 -13.82 -9.99
CA SER A 192 -10.88 -14.11 -11.42
C SER A 192 -9.63 -14.94 -11.71
N VAL A 193 -8.64 -14.95 -10.83
CA VAL A 193 -7.39 -15.70 -11.01
C VAL A 193 -7.50 -17.06 -10.33
N LEU A 194 -7.47 -18.13 -11.13
CA LEU A 194 -7.52 -19.51 -10.67
C LEU A 194 -6.16 -19.94 -10.10
N CYS A 195 -6.19 -20.75 -9.05
CA CYS A 195 -4.98 -21.32 -8.47
C CYS A 195 -4.42 -22.42 -9.37
N GLY A 196 -3.13 -22.36 -9.66
CA GLY A 196 -2.41 -23.22 -10.61
C GLY A 196 -2.29 -22.65 -12.02
N SER A 197 -2.97 -21.53 -12.32
CA SER A 197 -2.91 -20.84 -13.62
C SER A 197 -1.56 -20.17 -13.88
N GLU A 198 -1.28 -19.84 -15.14
CA GLU A 198 -0.09 -19.06 -15.54
C GLU A 198 -0.10 -17.67 -14.88
N ASP A 199 -1.25 -17.01 -14.85
CA ASP A 199 -1.45 -15.71 -14.22
C ASP A 199 -1.06 -15.72 -12.74
N GLN A 200 -1.48 -16.74 -12.00
CA GLN A 200 -1.10 -16.89 -10.59
C GLN A 200 0.42 -17.06 -10.45
N ARG A 201 1.07 -17.83 -11.33
CA ARG A 201 2.54 -18.04 -11.27
C ARG A 201 3.30 -16.73 -11.46
N ILE A 202 2.85 -15.88 -12.39
CA ILE A 202 3.41 -14.54 -12.60
C ILE A 202 3.19 -13.68 -11.35
N MET A 203 1.97 -13.63 -10.82
CA MET A 203 1.66 -12.87 -9.60
C MET A 203 2.44 -13.35 -8.38
N LEU A 204 2.66 -14.67 -8.27
CA LEU A 204 3.44 -15.28 -7.20
C LEU A 204 4.91 -14.87 -7.30
N ALA A 205 5.51 -14.94 -8.50
CA ALA A 205 6.90 -14.54 -8.71
C ALA A 205 7.11 -13.06 -8.37
N VAL A 206 6.24 -12.18 -8.87
CA VAL A 206 6.31 -10.74 -8.61
C VAL A 206 6.03 -10.43 -7.13
N GLY A 207 5.08 -11.12 -6.51
CA GLY A 207 4.79 -11.01 -5.08
C GLY A 207 5.96 -11.41 -4.19
N LEU A 208 6.66 -12.50 -4.51
CA LEU A 208 7.87 -12.93 -3.79
C LEU A 208 9.01 -11.92 -3.92
N ILE A 209 9.22 -11.38 -5.13
CA ILE A 209 10.22 -10.32 -5.36
C ILE A 209 9.89 -9.08 -4.52
N SER A 210 8.63 -8.65 -4.53
CA SER A 210 8.17 -7.53 -3.72
C SER A 210 8.39 -7.79 -2.23
N LEU A 211 8.01 -8.97 -1.74
CA LEU A 211 8.17 -9.34 -0.33
C LEU A 211 9.63 -9.26 0.13
N LEU A 212 10.55 -9.79 -0.68
CA LEU A 212 11.99 -9.71 -0.41
C LEU A 212 12.48 -8.26 -0.44
N SER A 213 12.06 -7.48 -1.44
CA SER A 213 12.47 -6.08 -1.59
C SER A 213 12.03 -5.19 -0.44
N VAL A 214 10.87 -5.46 0.16
CA VAL A 214 10.30 -4.71 1.28
C VAL A 214 10.89 -5.17 2.62
N SER A 215 11.19 -6.47 2.76
CA SER A 215 11.68 -7.04 4.02
C SER A 215 13.18 -6.81 4.26
N LEU A 216 14.01 -6.88 3.21
CA LEU A 216 15.46 -6.74 3.35
C LEU A 216 15.90 -5.39 3.96
N PRO A 217 15.37 -4.22 3.54
CA PRO A 217 15.74 -2.93 4.13
C PRO A 217 15.36 -2.82 5.60
N VAL A 218 14.22 -3.40 6.00
CA VAL A 218 13.77 -3.39 7.40
C VAL A 218 14.69 -4.25 8.25
N LEU A 219 15.02 -5.47 7.80
CA LEU A 219 15.93 -6.36 8.52
C LEU A 219 17.36 -5.79 8.58
N GLY A 220 17.85 -5.20 7.49
CA GLY A 220 19.16 -4.57 7.44
C GLY A 220 19.27 -3.29 8.27
N GLY A 221 18.20 -2.49 8.32
CA GLY A 221 18.14 -1.24 9.10
C GLY A 221 17.93 -1.44 10.60
N VAL A 222 17.38 -2.59 11.04
CA VAL A 222 17.28 -2.96 12.47
C VAL A 222 18.63 -3.47 13.02
N CYS A 223 19.59 -3.78 12.14
CA CYS A 223 20.92 -4.28 12.52
C CYS A 223 22.06 -3.24 12.49
N LEU A 224 21.76 -1.96 12.21
CA LEU A 224 22.71 -0.83 12.24
C LEU A 224 22.39 0.10 13.41
#